data_AF-A0A0D6EKA7-F1
#
_entry.id   AF-A0A0D6EKA7-F1
#
_cell.length_a   1.000
_cell.length_b   1.000
_cell.length_c   1.000
_cell.angle_alpha   90.00
_cell.angle_beta   90.00
_cell.angle_gamma   90.00
#
_symmetry.space_group_name_H-M   'P 1'
#
loop_
_entity.id
_entity.type
_entity.pdbx_description
1 polymer ?
#
loop_
_entity_poly.entity_id
_entity_poly.type
_entity_poly.pdbx_seq_one_letter_code
_entity_poly.pdbx_strand_id
1 'polypeptide(L)'
;MFDILERQIENLERENGRLREKEQELEALRLDQTEHPLSDSDLAYRYAQFNDIFAQMRDTLSCAVCYEPYARDQVISLGCGHSFCSACFSSWEARHIEAFKLSPQQGVYAGPECPECRSTDVRRGRVRIWALEEVVRLVDRATKEIAKPYTPPAPLVRSALNASSSESSGAVSPATVPSTPPLPSGTSIQTGQEAAQSAVSEIPPSTPGPLGVRAGTGDTDEDMQIDPAPQADSPVAPEPVGAVDPSPAPAEFPLVPPASLYTEAAVHADGNDEALSEGQVAQQASRSADRERHALARAEEEEAALLRARDDPEVEDLEAARQRFEEEEEARRVLRPRTPTPYLAVYR
;
A
#
# COMPACT_ATOMS: atom_id res chain seq x y z
N MET A 1 26.04 16.05 -51.31
CA MET A 1 25.30 17.18 -50.71
C MET A 1 23.80 16.86 -50.66
N PHE A 2 23.21 16.33 -51.74
CA PHE A 2 21.82 15.87 -51.76
C PHE A 2 21.50 14.77 -50.74
N ASP A 3 22.34 13.73 -50.60
CA ASP A 3 22.11 12.64 -49.63
C ASP A 3 22.02 13.11 -48.15
N ILE A 4 22.70 14.21 -47.82
CA ILE A 4 22.65 14.80 -46.47
C ILE A 4 21.30 15.47 -46.23
N LEU A 5 20.76 16.15 -47.26
CA LEU A 5 19.46 16.80 -47.19
C LEU A 5 18.33 15.76 -47.12
N GLU A 6 18.41 14.68 -47.89
CA GLU A 6 17.43 13.59 -47.84
C GLU A 6 17.35 12.97 -46.45
N ARG A 7 18.50 12.64 -45.85
CA ARG A 7 18.54 12.11 -44.47
C ARG A 7 18.00 13.10 -43.44
N GLN A 8 18.22 14.40 -43.64
CA GLN A 8 17.66 15.44 -42.77
C GLN A 8 16.13 15.53 -42.91
N ILE A 9 15.60 15.42 -44.13
CA ILE A 9 14.16 15.38 -44.40
C ILE A 9 13.53 14.16 -43.72
N GLU A 10 14.09 12.96 -43.89
CA GLU A 10 13.58 11.74 -43.25
C GLU A 10 13.57 11.84 -41.72
N ASN A 11 14.60 12.44 -41.13
CA ASN A 11 14.63 12.66 -39.67
C ASN A 11 13.55 13.64 -39.23
N LEU A 12 13.35 14.74 -39.95
CA LEU A 12 12.31 15.73 -39.65
C LEU A 12 10.90 15.14 -39.84
N GLU A 13 10.69 14.29 -40.83
CA GLU A 13 9.42 13.59 -41.04
C GLU A 13 9.14 12.60 -39.90
N ARG A 14 10.16 11.86 -39.46
CA ARG A 14 10.05 10.95 -38.30
C ARG A 14 9.76 11.71 -37.01
N GLU A 15 10.42 12.84 -36.77
CA GLU A 15 10.16 13.69 -35.60
C GLU A 15 8.76 14.32 -35.66
N ASN A 16 8.32 14.79 -36.83
CA ASN A 16 6.94 15.27 -37.01
C ASN A 16 5.90 14.19 -36.78
N GLY A 17 6.16 12.94 -37.21
CA GLY A 17 5.30 11.79 -36.90
C GLY A 17 5.14 11.58 -35.40
N ARG A 18 6.27 11.53 -34.67
CA ARG A 18 6.26 11.40 -33.19
C ARG A 18 5.57 12.56 -32.50
N LEU A 19 5.72 13.78 -33.02
CA LEU A 19 5.02 14.95 -32.48
C LEU A 19 3.51 14.85 -32.67
N ARG A 20 3.04 14.43 -33.86
CA ARG A 20 1.61 14.22 -34.11
C ARG A 20 1.00 13.13 -33.23
N GLU A 21 1.71 12.03 -33.02
CA GLU A 21 1.29 10.97 -32.08
C GLU A 21 1.15 11.53 -30.66
N LYS A 22 2.12 12.35 -30.21
CA LYS A 22 2.06 13.00 -28.89
C LYS A 22 0.95 14.05 -28.80
N GLU A 23 0.65 14.76 -29.87
CA GLU A 23 -0.48 15.69 -29.94
C GLU A 23 -1.83 14.95 -29.81
N GLN A 24 -1.99 13.83 -30.52
CA GLN A 24 -3.18 12.97 -30.42
C GLN A 24 -3.32 12.36 -29.02
N GLU A 25 -2.22 11.89 -28.42
CA GLU A 25 -2.21 11.39 -27.04
C GLU A 25 -2.63 12.47 -26.03
N LEU A 26 -2.13 13.70 -26.18
CA LEU A 26 -2.53 14.84 -25.35
C LEU A 26 -3.99 15.23 -25.55
N GLU A 27 -4.51 15.15 -26.78
CA GLU A 27 -5.92 15.39 -27.08
C GLU A 27 -6.82 14.34 -26.43
N ALA A 28 -6.45 13.06 -26.50
CA ALA A 28 -7.14 11.97 -25.83
C ALA A 28 -7.16 12.15 -24.30
N LEU A 29 -6.02 12.51 -23.70
CA LEU A 29 -5.94 12.77 -22.25
C LEU A 29 -6.78 13.98 -21.81
N ARG A 30 -6.85 15.03 -22.64
CA ARG A 30 -7.72 16.18 -22.36
C ARG A 30 -9.19 15.80 -22.43
N LEU A 31 -9.57 14.98 -23.41
CA LEU A 31 -10.93 14.49 -23.55
C LEU A 31 -11.32 13.64 -22.32
N ASP A 32 -10.46 12.71 -21.91
CA ASP A 32 -10.66 11.92 -20.68
C ASP A 32 -10.78 12.80 -19.43
N GLN A 33 -9.93 13.84 -19.31
CA GLN A 33 -10.03 14.81 -18.21
C GLN A 33 -11.35 15.59 -18.21
N THR A 34 -11.92 15.86 -19.39
CA THR A 34 -13.25 16.51 -19.49
C THR A 34 -14.41 15.57 -19.24
N GLU A 35 -14.27 14.28 -19.57
CA GLU A 35 -15.27 13.25 -19.27
C GLU A 35 -15.30 12.91 -17.78
N HIS A 36 -14.14 12.94 -17.14
CA HIS A 36 -13.95 12.63 -15.72
C HIS A 36 -13.38 13.83 -14.95
N PRO A 37 -14.14 14.94 -14.81
CA PRO A 37 -13.67 16.10 -14.07
C PRO A 37 -13.48 15.70 -12.60
N LEU A 38 -12.23 15.53 -12.18
CA LEU A 38 -11.88 15.36 -10.78
C LEU A 38 -12.15 16.69 -10.08
N SER A 39 -13.18 16.73 -9.25
CA SER A 39 -13.44 17.92 -8.43
C SER A 39 -12.31 18.09 -7.41
N ASP A 40 -11.95 19.33 -7.09
CA ASP A 40 -10.95 19.62 -6.06
C ASP A 40 -11.34 18.97 -4.71
N SER A 41 -12.65 18.88 -4.42
CA SER A 41 -13.18 18.17 -3.26
C SER A 41 -12.94 16.67 -3.31
N ASP A 42 -13.11 16.02 -4.47
CA ASP A 42 -12.84 14.58 -4.60
C ASP A 42 -11.35 14.30 -4.44
N LEU A 43 -10.50 15.15 -5.01
CA LEU A 43 -9.05 15.02 -4.87
C LEU A 43 -8.64 15.15 -3.40
N ALA A 44 -9.15 16.16 -2.69
CA ALA A 44 -8.90 16.33 -1.26
C ALA A 44 -9.38 15.13 -0.43
N TYR A 45 -10.56 14.58 -0.74
CA TYR A 45 -11.09 13.39 -0.10
C TYR A 45 -10.19 12.16 -0.33
N ARG A 46 -9.71 11.95 -1.57
CA ARG A 46 -8.79 10.86 -1.89
C ARG A 46 -7.46 11.01 -1.16
N TYR A 47 -6.91 12.21 -1.08
CA TYR A 47 -5.70 12.46 -0.29
C TYR A 47 -5.90 12.16 1.19
N ALA A 48 -7.03 12.56 1.78
CA ALA A 48 -7.37 12.22 3.16
C ALA A 48 -7.46 10.70 3.35
N GLN A 49 -8.16 10.00 2.45
CA GLN A 49 -8.23 8.53 2.45
C GLN A 49 -6.85 7.87 2.36
N PHE A 50 -5.96 8.37 1.50
CA PHE A 50 -4.60 7.85 1.41
C PHE A 50 -3.81 8.09 2.71
N ASN A 51 -3.94 9.26 3.33
CA ASN A 51 -3.30 9.55 4.61
C ASN A 51 -3.71 8.55 5.70
N ASP A 52 -4.99 8.21 5.76
CA ASP A 52 -5.52 7.24 6.73
C ASP A 52 -4.94 5.84 6.47
N ILE A 53 -4.87 5.41 5.21
CA ILE A 53 -4.26 4.13 4.83
C ILE A 53 -2.78 4.09 5.24
N PHE A 54 -2.01 5.17 4.99
CA PHE A 54 -0.61 5.23 5.39
C PHE A 54 -0.41 5.29 6.90
N ALA A 55 -1.34 5.90 7.64
CA ALA A 55 -1.34 5.83 9.10
C ALA A 55 -1.55 4.38 9.58
N GLN A 56 -2.57 3.70 9.05
CA GLN A 56 -2.84 2.29 9.37
C GLN A 56 -1.66 1.37 9.02
N MET A 57 -0.99 1.60 7.88
CA MET A 57 0.21 0.86 7.51
C MET A 57 1.38 1.12 8.46
N ARG A 58 1.55 2.35 8.96
CA ARG A 58 2.61 2.64 9.95
C ARG A 58 2.34 1.94 11.27
N ASP A 59 1.08 1.87 11.70
CA ASP A 59 0.71 1.17 12.93
C ASP A 59 0.99 -0.34 12.83
N THR A 60 0.69 -0.96 11.69
CA THR A 60 0.99 -2.40 11.47
C THR A 60 2.48 -2.68 11.27
N LEU A 61 3.26 -1.68 10.87
CA LEU A 61 4.71 -1.73 10.70
C LEU A 61 5.47 -1.14 11.90
N SER A 62 4.86 -1.22 13.09
CA SER A 62 5.47 -0.83 14.35
C SER A 62 5.76 -2.04 15.22
N CYS A 63 6.79 -1.93 16.06
CA CYS A 63 7.12 -2.98 17.02
C CYS A 63 6.17 -2.93 18.22
N ALA A 64 5.46 -4.02 18.52
CA ALA A 64 4.53 -4.06 19.66
C ALA A 64 5.18 -3.90 21.05
N VAL A 65 6.51 -3.90 21.15
CA VAL A 65 7.22 -3.72 22.43
C VAL A 65 7.58 -2.26 22.68
N CYS A 66 8.11 -1.55 21.69
CA CYS A 66 8.50 -0.15 21.83
C CYS A 66 7.54 0.84 21.16
N TYR A 67 6.57 0.35 20.38
CA TYR A 67 5.61 1.13 19.59
C TYR A 67 6.24 2.10 18.58
N GLU A 68 7.51 1.87 18.26
CA GLU A 68 8.21 2.63 17.23
C GLU A 68 8.11 1.90 15.89
N PRO A 69 8.06 2.64 14.77
CA PRO A 69 8.21 2.06 13.44
C PRO A 69 9.52 1.27 13.35
N TYR A 70 9.48 0.16 12.63
CA TYR A 70 10.66 -0.67 12.46
C TYR A 70 11.84 0.11 11.85
N ALA A 71 13.00 0.06 12.49
CA ALA A 71 14.23 0.59 11.91
C ALA A 71 14.80 -0.39 10.86
N ARG A 72 15.59 0.15 9.92
CA ARG A 72 16.31 -0.66 8.93
C ARG A 72 17.20 -1.69 9.61
N ASP A 73 17.23 -2.88 9.04
CA ASP A 73 18.07 -4.00 9.48
C ASP A 73 17.80 -4.51 10.91
N GLN A 74 16.68 -4.09 11.51
CA GLN A 74 16.37 -4.43 12.90
C GLN A 74 15.13 -5.30 13.06
N VAL A 75 14.44 -5.72 11.99
CA VAL A 75 13.22 -6.51 12.15
C VAL A 75 13.53 -7.99 12.21
N ILE A 76 13.02 -8.62 13.26
CA ILE A 76 12.99 -10.07 13.38
C ILE A 76 11.55 -10.53 13.43
N SER A 77 11.27 -11.67 12.82
CA SER A 77 9.99 -12.36 12.92
C SER A 77 10.19 -13.70 13.63
N LEU A 78 9.25 -14.04 14.48
CA LEU A 78 9.22 -15.30 15.21
C LEU A 78 8.42 -16.33 14.40
N GLY A 79 8.59 -17.62 14.72
CA GLY A 79 7.84 -18.70 14.06
C GLY A 79 6.31 -18.59 14.20
N CYS A 80 5.82 -17.81 15.16
CA CYS A 80 4.39 -17.51 15.33
C CYS A 80 3.89 -16.33 14.46
N GLY A 81 4.73 -15.75 13.59
CA GLY A 81 4.39 -14.66 12.68
C GLY A 81 4.54 -13.24 13.23
N HIS A 82 4.63 -13.07 14.56
CA HIS A 82 4.82 -11.76 15.17
C HIS A 82 6.24 -11.22 14.92
N SER A 83 6.32 -9.90 14.72
CA SER A 83 7.57 -9.22 14.37
C SER A 83 7.95 -8.20 15.44
N PHE A 84 9.25 -8.03 15.65
CA PHE A 84 9.79 -7.16 16.69
C PHE A 84 11.10 -6.52 16.24
N CYS A 85 11.47 -5.41 16.87
CA CYS A 85 12.84 -4.91 16.81
C CYS A 85 13.78 -5.94 17.47
N SER A 86 14.91 -6.18 16.83
CA SER A 86 15.96 -7.11 17.28
C SER A 86 16.43 -6.77 18.70
N ALA A 87 16.61 -5.48 19.00
CA ALA A 87 16.97 -5.00 20.33
C ALA A 87 15.88 -5.30 21.38
N CYS A 88 14.62 -5.00 21.05
CA CYS A 88 13.48 -5.24 21.94
C CYS A 88 13.34 -6.71 22.29
N PHE A 89 13.36 -7.59 21.29
CA PHE A 89 13.23 -9.02 21.52
C PHE A 89 14.45 -9.61 22.25
N SER A 90 15.68 -9.15 21.94
CA SER A 90 16.88 -9.61 22.65
C SER A 90 16.83 -9.23 24.14
N SER A 91 16.32 -8.03 24.46
CA SER A 91 16.12 -7.60 25.86
C SER A 91 15.05 -8.45 26.57
N TRP A 92 13.99 -8.81 25.84
CA TRP A 92 12.91 -9.67 26.35
C TRP A 92 13.40 -11.09 26.64
N GLU A 93 14.17 -11.67 25.71
CA GLU A 93 14.80 -12.97 25.86
C GLU A 93 15.75 -13.00 27.06
N ALA A 94 16.59 -11.97 27.23
CA ALA A 94 17.50 -11.87 28.37
C ALA A 94 16.75 -11.90 29.71
N ARG A 95 15.67 -11.12 29.85
CA ARG A 95 14.81 -11.12 31.04
C ARG A 95 14.17 -12.49 31.30
N HIS A 96 13.73 -13.18 30.25
CA HIS A 96 13.18 -14.54 30.36
C HIS A 96 14.22 -15.55 30.85
N ILE A 97 15.45 -15.46 30.35
CA ILE A 97 16.57 -16.33 30.78
C ILE A 97 16.89 -16.07 32.25
N GLU A 98 16.94 -14.81 32.68
CA GLU A 98 17.18 -14.44 34.08
C GLU A 98 16.08 -14.95 35.02
N ALA A 99 14.81 -14.75 34.63
CA ALA A 99 13.67 -15.27 35.39
C ALA A 99 13.71 -16.79 35.52
N PHE A 100 14.05 -17.49 34.44
CA PHE A 100 14.20 -18.94 34.45
C PHE A 100 15.31 -19.42 35.40
N LYS A 101 16.49 -18.77 35.38
CA LYS A 101 17.62 -19.09 36.27
C LYS A 101 17.26 -18.97 37.76
N LEU A 102 16.34 -18.07 38.09
CA LEU A 102 15.87 -17.84 39.46
C LEU A 102 14.70 -18.76 39.85
N SER A 103 14.06 -19.42 38.88
CA SER A 103 12.90 -20.26 39.16
C SER A 103 13.31 -21.55 39.88
N PRO A 104 12.62 -21.96 40.96
CA PRO A 104 12.91 -23.20 41.68
C PRO A 104 12.49 -24.45 40.90
N GLN A 105 11.78 -24.30 39.79
CA GLN A 105 11.43 -25.40 38.89
C GLN A 105 12.65 -25.75 38.01
N GLN A 106 13.42 -26.74 38.44
CA GLN A 106 14.47 -27.35 37.63
C GLN A 106 13.83 -28.11 36.46
N GLY A 107 13.60 -27.42 35.35
CA GLY A 107 13.04 -27.97 34.11
C GLY A 107 13.93 -27.73 32.90
N VAL A 108 13.53 -28.26 31.74
CA VAL A 108 14.16 -27.95 30.45
C VAL A 108 13.69 -26.56 30.01
N TYR A 109 14.61 -25.60 29.88
CA TYR A 109 14.30 -24.23 29.48
C TYR A 109 13.60 -24.18 28.11
N ALA A 110 12.28 -23.94 28.06
CA ALA A 110 11.46 -23.95 26.84
C ALA A 110 11.80 -22.85 25.82
N GLY A 111 12.68 -21.89 26.15
CA GLY A 111 12.92 -20.70 25.34
C GLY A 111 12.06 -19.51 25.79
N PRO A 112 12.29 -18.32 25.25
CA PRO A 112 11.46 -17.16 25.54
C PRO A 112 10.09 -17.29 24.86
N GLU A 113 9.04 -16.86 25.56
CA GLU A 113 7.70 -16.75 24.98
C GLU A 113 7.59 -15.50 24.08
N CYS A 114 6.75 -15.54 23.05
CA CYS A 114 6.43 -14.36 22.25
C CYS A 114 5.76 -13.26 23.12
N PRO A 115 6.22 -11.98 23.06
CA PRO A 115 5.59 -10.88 23.82
C PRO A 115 4.11 -10.66 23.53
N GLU A 116 3.64 -10.97 22.31
CA GLU A 116 2.25 -10.75 21.89
C GLU A 116 1.36 -11.96 22.20
N CYS A 117 1.66 -13.12 21.60
CA CYS A 117 0.79 -14.29 21.68
C CYS A 117 1.19 -15.32 22.76
N ARG A 118 2.33 -15.12 23.44
CA ARG A 118 2.89 -16.03 24.45
C ARG A 118 3.14 -17.47 23.97
N SER A 119 3.16 -17.72 22.66
CA SER A 119 3.57 -19.03 22.13
C SER A 119 5.04 -19.30 22.45
N THR A 120 5.34 -20.56 22.78
CA THR A 120 6.68 -21.09 23.07
C THR A 120 7.40 -21.63 21.82
N ASP A 121 6.76 -21.62 20.65
CA ASP A 121 7.31 -22.13 19.38
C ASP A 121 8.44 -21.27 18.78
N VAL A 122 8.94 -20.30 19.54
CA VAL A 122 10.02 -19.39 19.14
C VAL A 122 11.37 -20.12 18.98
N ARG A 123 11.47 -21.36 19.47
CA ARG A 123 12.66 -22.21 19.33
C ARG A 123 13.09 -22.48 17.89
N ARG A 124 12.17 -22.39 16.92
CA ARG A 124 12.48 -22.62 15.49
C ARG A 124 13.31 -21.49 14.85
N GLY A 125 13.75 -20.52 15.64
CA GLY A 125 14.73 -19.52 15.24
C GLY A 125 14.08 -18.17 14.94
N ARG A 126 14.90 -17.13 15.09
CA ARG A 126 14.56 -15.78 14.67
C ARG A 126 14.88 -15.67 13.18
N VAL A 127 13.89 -15.32 12.37
CA VAL A 127 14.10 -15.10 10.94
C VAL A 127 14.07 -13.61 10.66
N ARG A 128 15.07 -13.14 9.93
CA ARG A 128 15.08 -11.77 9.41
C ARG A 128 14.27 -11.73 8.12
N ILE A 129 13.26 -10.88 8.06
CA ILE A 129 12.39 -10.75 6.88
C ILE A 129 12.77 -9.48 6.10
N TRP A 130 13.64 -9.62 5.11
CA TRP A 130 14.08 -8.53 4.24
C TRP A 130 12.93 -7.84 3.50
N ALA A 131 11.90 -8.58 3.12
CA ALA A 131 10.72 -8.02 2.44
C ALA A 131 9.99 -6.99 3.32
N LEU A 132 9.90 -7.23 4.63
CA LEU A 132 9.25 -6.30 5.55
C LEU A 132 10.06 -5.00 5.66
N GLU A 133 11.39 -5.09 5.68
CA GLU A 133 12.27 -3.91 5.72
C GLU A 133 12.10 -3.04 4.47
N GLU A 134 11.92 -3.66 3.30
CA GLU A 134 11.67 -2.92 2.07
C GLU A 134 10.30 -2.25 2.07
N VAL A 135 9.26 -2.92 2.59
CA VAL A 135 7.92 -2.33 2.77
C VAL A 135 7.98 -1.11 3.70
N VAL A 136 8.67 -1.22 4.84
CA VAL A 136 8.90 -0.10 5.76
C VAL A 136 9.59 1.06 5.02
N ARG A 137 10.60 0.77 4.20
CA ARG A 137 11.32 1.77 3.41
C ARG A 137 10.42 2.47 2.38
N LEU A 138 9.46 1.76 1.80
CA LEU A 138 8.47 2.31 0.87
C LEU A 138 7.46 3.21 1.59
N VAL A 139 6.94 2.76 2.74
CA VAL A 139 6.02 3.55 3.57
C VAL A 139 6.68 4.83 4.08
N ASP A 140 7.94 4.76 4.54
CA ASP A 140 8.71 5.95 4.94
C ASP A 140 8.90 6.94 3.79
N ARG A 141 9.18 6.44 2.58
CA ARG A 141 9.31 7.29 1.40
C ARG A 141 7.97 7.94 1.05
N ALA A 142 6.89 7.17 1.03
CA ALA A 142 5.56 7.69 0.74
C ALA A 142 5.15 8.75 1.77
N THR A 143 5.36 8.49 3.06
CA THR A 143 5.09 9.46 4.14
C THR A 143 5.86 10.76 3.94
N LYS A 144 7.14 10.68 3.54
CA LYS A 144 7.96 11.87 3.23
C LYS A 144 7.47 12.63 2.00
N GLU A 145 6.99 11.94 0.97
CA GLU A 145 6.42 12.59 -0.21
C GLU A 145 5.10 13.26 0.11
N ILE A 146 4.24 12.64 0.91
CA ILE A 146 2.94 13.20 1.31
C ILE A 146 3.10 14.39 2.26
N ALA A 147 4.13 14.37 3.10
CA ALA A 147 4.47 15.49 3.96
C ALA A 147 4.93 16.74 3.19
N LYS A 148 5.29 16.62 1.89
CA LYS A 148 5.56 17.79 1.06
C LYS A 148 4.23 18.48 0.79
N PRO A 149 4.02 19.73 1.24
CA PRO A 149 2.78 20.43 0.96
C PRO A 149 2.59 20.49 -0.55
N TYR A 150 1.47 19.96 -1.04
CA TYR A 150 1.10 20.08 -2.44
C TYR A 150 1.07 21.58 -2.75
N THR A 151 2.07 22.03 -3.51
CA THR A 151 2.06 23.36 -4.07
C THR A 151 1.35 23.19 -5.40
N PRO A 152 0.07 23.60 -5.53
CA PRO A 152 -0.57 23.57 -6.83
C PRO A 152 0.37 24.29 -7.80
N PRO A 153 0.62 23.71 -9.00
CA PRO A 153 1.47 24.38 -9.98
C PRO A 153 0.90 25.78 -10.12
N ALA A 154 1.72 26.79 -9.77
CA ALA A 154 1.31 28.18 -9.82
C ALA A 154 0.58 28.37 -11.14
N PRO A 155 -0.65 28.92 -11.15
CA PRO A 155 -1.45 29.01 -12.36
C PRO A 155 -0.52 29.57 -13.41
N LEU A 156 -0.25 28.78 -14.45
CA LEU A 156 0.62 29.22 -15.53
C LEU A 156 -0.09 30.46 -16.04
N VAL A 157 0.43 31.62 -15.64
CA VAL A 157 0.03 32.90 -16.18
C VAL A 157 0.38 32.71 -17.64
N ARG A 158 -0.63 32.32 -18.43
CA ARG A 158 -0.60 32.36 -19.88
C ARG A 158 -0.43 33.83 -20.17
N SER A 159 0.82 34.29 -20.09
CA SER A 159 1.22 35.65 -20.39
C SER A 159 0.57 35.95 -21.72
N ALA A 160 -0.29 36.97 -21.69
CA ALA A 160 -1.10 37.47 -22.78
C ALA A 160 -0.23 38.05 -23.90
N LEU A 161 0.71 37.27 -24.43
CA LEU A 161 1.61 37.65 -25.53
C LEU A 161 0.90 37.60 -26.89
N ASN A 162 -0.39 37.28 -26.94
CA ASN A 162 -1.19 37.33 -28.18
C ASN A 162 -2.08 38.58 -28.31
N ALA A 163 -1.91 39.62 -27.49
CA ALA A 163 -2.72 40.85 -27.56
C ALA A 163 -1.99 42.08 -28.15
N SER A 164 -0.92 41.90 -28.93
CA SER A 164 -0.21 43.04 -29.55
C SER A 164 0.24 42.73 -30.98
N SER A 165 -0.72 42.40 -31.84
CA SER A 165 -0.55 42.46 -33.29
C SER A 165 -1.91 42.77 -33.95
N SER A 166 -2.54 43.86 -33.52
CA SER A 166 -3.57 44.54 -34.30
C SER A 166 -2.93 45.77 -34.91
N GLU A 167 -2.58 45.63 -36.19
CA GLU A 167 -2.02 46.66 -37.03
C GLU A 167 -2.91 47.91 -37.04
N SER A 168 -2.22 49.04 -36.97
CA SER A 168 -2.71 50.36 -37.27
C SER A 168 -3.37 50.43 -38.64
N SER A 169 -4.59 50.98 -38.73
CA SER A 169 -4.94 51.97 -39.74
C SER A 169 -6.33 52.56 -39.49
N GLY A 170 -6.38 53.88 -39.28
CA GLY A 170 -7.40 54.70 -39.91
C GLY A 170 -8.48 55.34 -39.03
N ALA A 171 -8.45 56.67 -39.03
CA ALA A 171 -9.58 57.60 -39.00
C ALA A 171 -10.19 58.03 -37.65
N VAL A 172 -9.61 59.13 -37.18
CA VAL A 172 -10.20 60.31 -36.54
C VAL A 172 -11.74 60.47 -36.65
N SER A 173 -12.41 60.68 -35.52
CA SER A 173 -13.41 61.76 -35.34
C SER A 173 -13.74 61.98 -33.86
N PRO A 174 -13.99 63.23 -33.42
CA PRO A 174 -14.30 63.57 -32.03
C PRO A 174 -15.82 63.65 -31.81
N ALA A 175 -16.28 63.39 -30.59
CA ALA A 175 -17.11 64.32 -29.80
C ALA A 175 -17.89 63.65 -28.67
N THR A 176 -18.06 64.45 -27.61
CA THR A 176 -19.21 64.50 -26.70
C THR A 176 -19.14 63.64 -25.43
N VAL A 177 -18.71 64.33 -24.38
CA VAL A 177 -18.98 64.12 -22.95
C VAL A 177 -20.50 64.02 -22.70
N PRO A 178 -20.94 63.27 -21.69
CA PRO A 178 -21.50 63.98 -20.53
C PRO A 178 -21.09 63.40 -19.17
N SER A 179 -20.85 64.34 -18.25
CA SER A 179 -20.76 64.21 -16.79
C SER A 179 -21.93 63.38 -16.24
N THR A 180 -21.77 62.62 -15.15
CA THR A 180 -22.06 62.97 -13.71
C THR A 180 -22.26 61.62 -12.95
N PRO A 181 -22.31 61.50 -11.60
CA PRO A 181 -21.50 62.03 -10.47
C PRO A 181 -20.78 60.89 -9.66
N PRO A 182 -20.04 61.20 -8.57
CA PRO A 182 -19.22 60.24 -7.81
C PRO A 182 -19.76 59.85 -6.42
N LEU A 183 -19.05 58.89 -5.79
CA LEU A 183 -18.99 58.39 -4.38
C LEU A 183 -19.70 57.06 -4.04
N PRO A 184 -19.27 56.32 -2.98
CA PRO A 184 -18.07 56.50 -2.14
C PRO A 184 -17.19 55.25 -1.92
N SER A 185 -16.02 55.56 -1.36
CA SER A 185 -14.94 54.74 -0.82
C SER A 185 -15.33 53.69 0.23
N GLY A 186 -14.47 52.66 0.35
CA GLY A 186 -14.43 51.64 1.40
C GLY A 186 -14.36 50.25 0.76
N THR A 187 -13.42 49.35 1.02
CA THR A 187 -12.61 49.14 2.21
C THR A 187 -11.40 48.30 1.80
N SER A 188 -10.22 48.74 2.25
CA SER A 188 -8.96 48.01 2.21
C SER A 188 -9.02 46.81 3.16
N ILE A 189 -8.76 45.60 2.67
CA ILE A 189 -8.34 44.49 3.53
C ILE A 189 -6.92 44.09 3.11
N GLN A 190 -5.98 44.52 3.94
CA GLN A 190 -4.67 43.89 4.09
C GLN A 190 -4.90 42.53 4.74
N THR A 191 -4.32 41.47 4.19
CA THR A 191 -4.11 40.23 4.93
C THR A 191 -2.61 39.98 4.98
N GLY A 192 -2.04 40.29 6.15
CA GLY A 192 -0.66 40.04 6.49
C GLY A 192 -0.42 38.55 6.77
N GLN A 193 0.79 38.13 6.41
CA GLN A 193 1.45 36.93 6.89
C GLN A 193 1.97 37.14 8.33
N GLU A 194 2.46 36.04 8.92
CA GLU A 194 3.18 35.88 10.21
C GLU A 194 2.26 35.64 11.43
N ALA A 195 2.49 34.71 12.35
CA ALA A 195 3.64 33.84 12.64
C ALA A 195 3.18 32.60 13.44
N ALA A 196 4.07 31.61 13.49
CA ALA A 196 4.02 30.42 14.33
C ALA A 196 4.19 30.69 15.84
N GLN A 197 3.61 29.81 16.67
CA GLN A 197 4.12 29.26 17.96
C GLN A 197 2.98 28.41 18.58
N SER A 198 3.11 27.08 18.64
CA SER A 198 3.76 26.28 19.68
C SER A 198 2.98 26.19 21.00
N ALA A 199 2.66 24.94 21.39
CA ALA A 199 2.64 24.38 22.75
C ALA A 199 1.32 23.73 23.25
N VAL A 200 1.44 22.42 23.49
CA VAL A 200 1.07 21.71 24.74
C VAL A 200 -0.34 21.12 24.88
N SER A 201 -0.32 19.77 24.96
CA SER A 201 -1.11 18.83 25.78
C SER A 201 -2.61 19.07 26.00
N GLU A 202 -3.40 18.06 25.61
CA GLU A 202 -4.08 17.18 26.58
C GLU A 202 -4.72 15.99 25.83
N ILE A 203 -4.31 14.77 26.20
CA ILE A 203 -4.89 13.51 25.76
C ILE A 203 -5.92 13.08 26.83
N PRO A 204 -7.19 12.85 26.50
CA PRO A 204 -8.06 12.05 27.36
C PRO A 204 -7.94 10.55 27.01
N PRO A 205 -7.98 9.65 28.02
CA PRO A 205 -7.92 8.21 27.81
C PRO A 205 -9.32 7.64 27.62
N SER A 206 -9.53 6.72 26.66
CA SER A 206 -10.65 5.77 26.67
C SER A 206 -10.35 4.58 25.74
N THR A 207 -9.97 3.41 26.26
CA THR A 207 -10.80 2.28 26.74
C THR A 207 -11.19 1.31 25.61
N PRO A 208 -11.06 -0.04 25.80
CA PRO A 208 -11.05 -1.00 24.69
C PRO A 208 -12.34 -1.82 24.51
N GLY A 209 -12.55 -2.30 23.27
CA GLY A 209 -13.25 -3.55 22.91
C GLY A 209 -14.61 -3.39 22.19
N PRO A 210 -15.22 -4.48 21.63
CA PRO A 210 -14.69 -5.83 21.39
C PRO A 210 -15.03 -6.47 20.01
N LEU A 211 -14.22 -7.49 19.68
CA LEU A 211 -14.52 -8.78 19.03
C LEU A 211 -15.26 -8.84 17.67
N GLY A 212 -14.46 -9.16 16.64
CA GLY A 212 -14.87 -9.63 15.34
C GLY A 212 -15.16 -11.14 15.28
N VAL A 213 -15.94 -11.46 14.23
CA VAL A 213 -16.59 -12.71 13.87
C VAL A 213 -15.60 -13.77 13.37
N ARG A 214 -15.88 -15.03 13.73
CA ARG A 214 -15.19 -16.25 13.26
C ARG A 214 -15.65 -16.66 11.85
N ALA A 215 -14.70 -16.88 10.95
CA ALA A 215 -14.76 -17.75 9.77
C ALA A 215 -13.30 -17.90 9.27
N GLY A 216 -12.76 -19.02 8.80
CA GLY A 216 -13.20 -20.40 8.66
C GLY A 216 -11.93 -21.24 8.40
N THR A 217 -11.95 -22.49 8.83
CA THR A 217 -10.85 -23.45 8.64
C THR A 217 -10.95 -24.06 7.24
N GLY A 218 -9.92 -23.86 6.42
CA GLY A 218 -9.64 -24.64 5.22
C GLY A 218 -8.22 -25.17 5.32
N ASP A 219 -8.08 -26.39 5.81
CA ASP A 219 -6.84 -27.18 5.76
C ASP A 219 -6.78 -27.87 4.40
N THR A 220 -5.73 -27.58 3.65
CA THR A 220 -5.28 -28.38 2.50
C THR A 220 -4.02 -29.12 2.93
N ASP A 221 -4.13 -30.45 2.90
CA ASP A 221 -3.05 -31.42 3.02
C ASP A 221 -1.98 -31.19 1.93
N GLU A 222 -0.72 -31.01 2.33
CA GLU A 222 0.43 -31.37 1.48
C GLU A 222 1.52 -32.05 2.34
N ASP A 223 1.57 -33.37 2.18
CA ASP A 223 2.64 -34.27 2.58
C ASP A 223 3.95 -33.90 1.87
N MET A 224 4.97 -33.48 2.65
CA MET A 224 6.35 -33.48 2.18
C MET A 224 7.18 -34.44 3.02
N GLN A 225 7.42 -35.62 2.45
CA GLN A 225 8.35 -36.63 2.94
C GLN A 225 9.77 -36.08 2.96
N ILE A 226 10.41 -36.12 4.13
CA ILE A 226 11.84 -35.88 4.32
C ILE A 226 12.49 -37.20 4.73
N ASP A 227 13.44 -37.66 3.92
CA ASP A 227 14.29 -38.83 4.17
C ASP A 227 15.15 -38.68 5.44
N PRO A 228 15.35 -39.76 6.23
CA PRO A 228 16.07 -39.70 7.50
C PRO A 228 17.59 -39.79 7.34
N ALA A 229 18.30 -38.86 7.99
CA ALA A 229 19.74 -38.89 8.21
C ALA A 229 20.13 -39.79 9.42
N PRO A 230 21.40 -40.25 9.51
CA PRO A 230 21.76 -41.48 10.21
C PRO A 230 21.89 -41.36 11.73
N GLN A 231 21.62 -42.49 12.37
CA GLN A 231 21.62 -42.75 13.80
C GLN A 231 22.99 -42.44 14.45
N ALA A 232 22.97 -41.60 15.48
CA ALA A 232 24.05 -41.43 16.42
C ALA A 232 23.66 -42.08 17.76
N ASP A 233 24.64 -42.75 18.35
CA ASP A 233 24.55 -43.67 19.47
C ASP A 233 23.86 -43.12 20.73
N SER A 234 23.04 -44.01 21.32
CA SER A 234 22.42 -43.85 22.64
C SER A 234 23.43 -44.06 23.77
N PRO A 235 23.36 -43.26 24.84
CA PRO A 235 23.72 -43.72 26.16
C PRO A 235 22.48 -43.80 27.08
N VAL A 236 22.18 -45.04 27.47
CA VAL A 236 21.79 -45.52 28.81
C VAL A 236 20.85 -44.65 29.65
N ALA A 237 19.62 -45.14 29.77
CA ALA A 237 18.59 -44.68 30.70
C ALA A 237 18.90 -45.07 32.16
N PRO A 238 18.60 -44.21 33.15
CA PRO A 238 18.27 -44.63 34.51
C PRO A 238 16.75 -44.82 34.72
N GLU A 239 16.42 -45.80 35.55
CA GLU A 239 15.10 -46.36 35.84
C GLU A 239 14.08 -45.37 36.45
N PRO A 240 12.76 -45.61 36.27
CA PRO A 240 11.70 -44.78 36.83
C PRO A 240 11.40 -45.14 38.29
N VAL A 241 11.61 -44.16 39.19
CA VAL A 241 11.10 -44.22 40.57
C VAL A 241 9.73 -43.56 40.66
N GLY A 242 8.74 -44.37 41.06
CA GLY A 242 7.75 -43.98 42.07
C GLY A 242 6.62 -43.06 41.62
N ALA A 243 5.52 -43.68 41.21
CA ALA A 243 4.19 -43.08 41.24
C ALA A 243 3.82 -42.59 42.65
N VAL A 244 3.42 -41.32 42.78
CA VAL A 244 2.55 -40.85 43.87
C VAL A 244 1.59 -39.81 43.30
N ASP A 245 0.37 -40.27 43.04
CA ASP A 245 -0.84 -39.46 42.93
C ASP A 245 -1.49 -39.49 44.33
N PRO A 246 -1.91 -38.34 44.89
CA PRO A 246 -3.36 -38.16 44.94
C PRO A 246 -3.81 -36.72 44.69
N SER A 247 -4.65 -36.59 43.66
CA SER A 247 -5.91 -35.83 43.63
C SER A 247 -6.44 -35.39 45.00
N PRO A 248 -6.87 -34.13 45.14
CA PRO A 248 -8.31 -33.93 45.25
C PRO A 248 -8.89 -32.82 44.35
N ALA A 249 -10.13 -33.09 43.97
CA ALA A 249 -11.05 -32.36 43.11
C ALA A 249 -11.48 -30.95 43.66
N PRO A 250 -12.25 -30.17 42.88
CA PRO A 250 -12.15 -28.70 42.82
C PRO A 250 -13.02 -27.94 43.83
N ALA A 251 -12.58 -26.73 44.17
CA ALA A 251 -13.41 -25.75 44.85
C ALA A 251 -14.37 -25.09 43.83
N GLU A 252 -15.66 -25.42 43.97
CA GLU A 252 -16.78 -24.72 43.35
C GLU A 252 -16.84 -23.27 43.87
N PHE A 253 -16.63 -22.29 42.99
CA PHE A 253 -16.97 -20.90 43.25
C PHE A 253 -18.29 -20.57 42.55
N PRO A 254 -19.31 -20.06 43.26
CA PRO A 254 -20.57 -19.69 42.65
C PRO A 254 -20.45 -18.41 41.81
N LEU A 255 -20.92 -18.50 40.57
CA LEU A 255 -21.22 -17.40 39.68
C LEU A 255 -22.34 -16.53 40.28
N VAL A 256 -22.03 -15.26 40.57
CA VAL A 256 -23.03 -14.20 40.77
C VAL A 256 -22.72 -13.08 39.78
N PRO A 257 -23.54 -12.84 38.75
CA PRO A 257 -23.43 -11.62 37.94
C PRO A 257 -24.02 -10.43 38.73
N PRO A 258 -23.34 -9.27 38.79
CA PRO A 258 -23.94 -8.08 39.35
C PRO A 258 -25.05 -7.55 38.41
N ALA A 259 -26.14 -7.15 39.02
CA ALA A 259 -27.32 -6.57 38.39
C ALA A 259 -26.98 -5.34 37.53
N SER A 260 -27.48 -5.36 36.30
CA SER A 260 -27.53 -4.23 35.39
C SER A 260 -28.46 -3.15 35.95
N LEU A 261 -27.89 -2.06 36.47
CA LEU A 261 -28.61 -0.82 36.72
C LEU A 261 -28.75 -0.08 35.39
N TYR A 262 -29.92 -0.26 34.76
CA TYR A 262 -30.41 0.65 33.73
C TYR A 262 -30.56 2.05 34.33
N THR A 263 -29.83 3.01 33.79
CA THR A 263 -30.14 4.43 33.94
C THR A 263 -30.79 4.88 32.65
N GLU A 264 -32.08 5.16 32.74
CA GLU A 264 -32.86 5.87 31.73
C GLU A 264 -32.27 7.26 31.52
N ALA A 265 -31.61 7.47 30.39
CA ALA A 265 -31.32 8.79 29.87
C ALA A 265 -32.25 9.02 28.68
N ALA A 266 -33.31 9.78 28.95
CA ALA A 266 -34.22 10.32 27.95
C ALA A 266 -33.43 11.15 26.92
N VAL A 267 -33.45 10.71 25.66
CA VAL A 267 -33.08 11.54 24.52
C VAL A 267 -34.36 11.76 23.73
N HIS A 268 -34.81 13.01 23.72
CA HIS A 268 -35.81 13.52 22.79
C HIS A 268 -35.32 13.26 21.36
N ALA A 269 -35.94 12.27 20.70
CA ALA A 269 -35.87 12.13 19.26
C ALA A 269 -36.84 13.15 18.65
N ASP A 270 -36.29 14.20 18.03
CA ASP A 270 -37.00 14.97 17.03
C ASP A 270 -37.30 14.04 15.85
N GLY A 271 -38.49 13.45 15.88
CA GLY A 271 -39.03 12.65 14.79
C GLY A 271 -39.49 13.57 13.67
N ASN A 272 -38.62 13.81 12.69
CA ASN A 272 -39.02 14.37 11.40
C ASN A 272 -37.93 14.23 10.33
N ASP A 273 -37.47 13.00 10.02
CA ASP A 273 -36.67 12.80 8.78
C ASP A 273 -36.63 11.36 8.22
N GLU A 274 -37.49 10.44 8.66
CA GLU A 274 -37.47 9.04 8.17
C GLU A 274 -38.26 8.78 6.88
N ALA A 275 -39.07 9.72 6.39
CA ALA A 275 -39.97 9.47 5.25
C ALA A 275 -39.36 9.76 3.85
N LEU A 276 -38.11 10.27 3.78
CA LEU A 276 -37.43 10.57 2.49
C LEU A 276 -36.31 9.56 2.13
N SER A 277 -36.09 8.53 2.94
CA SER A 277 -34.93 7.63 2.82
C SER A 277 -35.14 6.44 1.85
N GLU A 278 -36.31 5.80 1.84
CA GLU A 278 -36.51 4.55 1.09
C GLU A 278 -36.40 4.71 -0.43
N GLY A 279 -36.89 5.83 -0.99
CA GLY A 279 -36.80 6.11 -2.41
C GLY A 279 -35.36 6.36 -2.90
N GLN A 280 -34.53 6.98 -2.06
CA GLN A 280 -33.13 7.25 -2.38
C GLN A 280 -32.30 5.98 -2.32
N VAL A 281 -32.53 5.10 -1.33
CA VAL A 281 -31.86 3.80 -1.22
C VAL A 281 -32.21 2.90 -2.42
N ALA A 282 -33.48 2.85 -2.82
CA ALA A 282 -33.90 2.09 -4.00
C ALA A 282 -33.28 2.62 -5.30
N GLN A 283 -33.22 3.96 -5.45
CA GLN A 283 -32.59 4.59 -6.62
C GLN A 283 -31.07 4.34 -6.65
N GLN A 284 -30.40 4.36 -5.50
CA GLN A 284 -28.98 4.07 -5.40
C GLN A 284 -28.67 2.60 -5.71
N ALA A 285 -29.49 1.67 -5.23
CA ALA A 285 -29.37 0.24 -5.53
C ALA A 285 -29.60 -0.06 -7.03
N SER A 286 -30.55 0.62 -7.67
CA SER A 286 -30.76 0.52 -9.12
C SER A 286 -29.53 0.97 -9.90
N ARG A 287 -28.95 2.12 -9.52
CA ARG A 287 -27.74 2.66 -10.17
C ARG A 287 -26.51 1.78 -9.94
N SER A 288 -26.37 1.14 -8.78
CA SER A 288 -25.26 0.21 -8.55
C SER A 288 -25.41 -1.05 -9.40
N ALA A 289 -26.63 -1.59 -9.52
CA ALA A 289 -26.90 -2.77 -10.36
C ALA A 289 -26.64 -2.48 -11.85
N ASP A 290 -27.02 -1.30 -12.34
CA ASP A 290 -26.76 -0.90 -13.73
C ASP A 290 -25.25 -0.73 -14.00
N ARG A 291 -24.50 -0.17 -13.05
CA ARG A 291 -23.03 -0.06 -13.14
C ARG A 291 -22.36 -1.43 -13.17
N GLU A 292 -22.83 -2.37 -12.34
CA GLU A 292 -22.32 -3.73 -12.29
C GLU A 292 -22.59 -4.48 -13.61
N ARG A 293 -23.80 -4.35 -14.18
CA ARG A 293 -24.13 -4.91 -15.50
C ARG A 293 -23.25 -4.33 -16.61
N HIS A 294 -23.00 -3.02 -16.60
CA HIS A 294 -22.14 -2.39 -17.59
C HIS A 294 -20.66 -2.77 -17.40
N ALA A 295 -20.23 -3.06 -16.18
CA ALA A 295 -18.89 -3.58 -15.92
C ALA A 295 -18.73 -5.00 -16.48
N LEU A 296 -19.70 -5.88 -16.24
CA LEU A 296 -19.69 -7.24 -16.78
C LEU A 296 -19.75 -7.26 -18.31
N ALA A 297 -20.60 -6.44 -18.93
CA ALA A 297 -20.68 -6.35 -20.39
C ALA A 297 -19.35 -5.91 -21.04
N ARG A 298 -18.63 -4.97 -20.41
CA ARG A 298 -17.29 -4.56 -20.88
C ARG A 298 -16.27 -5.68 -20.73
N ALA A 299 -16.31 -6.42 -19.62
CA ALA A 299 -15.41 -7.55 -19.41
C ALA A 299 -15.64 -8.66 -20.44
N GLU A 300 -16.91 -8.98 -20.75
CA GLU A 300 -17.27 -9.94 -21.80
C GLU A 300 -16.83 -9.47 -23.20
N GLU A 301 -16.96 -8.17 -23.51
CA GLU A 301 -16.49 -7.61 -24.77
C GLU A 301 -14.96 -7.64 -24.90
N GLU A 302 -14.25 -7.35 -23.82
CA GLU A 302 -12.79 -7.43 -23.74
C GLU A 302 -12.29 -8.87 -23.90
N GLU A 303 -12.92 -9.84 -23.22
CA GLU A 303 -12.60 -11.26 -23.40
C GLU A 303 -12.88 -11.73 -24.83
N ALA A 304 -14.00 -11.31 -25.43
CA ALA A 304 -14.32 -11.60 -26.83
C ALA A 304 -13.34 -10.92 -27.81
N ALA A 305 -12.77 -9.77 -27.46
CA ALA A 305 -11.73 -9.12 -28.25
C ALA A 305 -10.40 -9.88 -28.16
N LEU A 306 -10.03 -10.36 -26.97
CA LEU A 306 -8.83 -11.18 -26.77
C LEU A 306 -8.92 -12.52 -27.50
N LEU A 307 -10.08 -13.17 -27.50
CA LEU A 307 -10.28 -14.41 -28.26
C LEU A 307 -10.15 -14.17 -29.77
N ARG A 308 -10.69 -13.07 -30.28
CA ARG A 308 -10.52 -12.69 -31.70
C ARG A 308 -9.06 -12.37 -32.05
N ALA A 309 -8.32 -11.74 -31.13
CA ALA A 309 -6.90 -11.45 -31.33
C ALA A 309 -6.04 -12.71 -31.26
N ARG A 310 -6.42 -13.71 -30.45
CA ARG A 310 -5.70 -15.00 -30.38
C ARG A 310 -5.83 -15.82 -31.66
N ASP A 311 -6.99 -15.74 -32.32
CA ASP A 311 -7.26 -16.43 -33.57
C ASP A 311 -6.75 -15.64 -34.81
N ASP A 312 -6.00 -14.54 -34.59
CA ASP A 312 -5.37 -13.79 -35.67
C ASP A 312 -4.18 -14.60 -36.24
N PRO A 313 -4.21 -14.99 -37.53
CA PRO A 313 -3.15 -15.78 -38.14
C PRO A 313 -1.77 -15.08 -38.09
N GLU A 314 -1.73 -13.75 -37.98
CA GLU A 314 -0.46 -13.03 -37.83
C GLU A 314 0.21 -13.31 -36.47
N VAL A 315 -0.58 -13.55 -35.42
CA VAL A 315 -0.05 -13.89 -34.08
C VAL A 315 0.52 -15.31 -34.09
N GLU A 316 -0.14 -16.25 -34.76
CA GLU A 316 0.36 -17.62 -34.92
C GLU A 316 1.67 -17.64 -35.72
N ASP A 317 1.77 -16.86 -36.80
CA ASP A 317 3.00 -16.71 -37.58
C ASP A 317 4.15 -16.08 -36.76
N LEU A 318 3.85 -15.09 -35.92
CA LEU A 318 4.82 -14.46 -35.02
C LEU A 318 5.28 -15.41 -33.91
N GLU A 319 4.39 -16.18 -33.31
CA GLU A 319 4.77 -17.21 -32.31
C GLU A 319 5.62 -18.31 -32.95
N ALA A 320 5.26 -18.77 -34.15
CA ALA A 320 6.07 -19.72 -34.91
C ALA A 320 7.43 -19.13 -35.33
N ALA A 321 7.52 -17.83 -35.60
CA ALA A 321 8.79 -17.14 -35.84
C ALA A 321 9.64 -17.05 -34.55
N ARG A 322 9.02 -16.79 -33.40
CA ARG A 322 9.69 -16.76 -32.10
C ARG A 322 10.25 -18.12 -31.71
N GLN A 323 9.47 -19.19 -31.87
CA GLN A 323 9.93 -20.57 -31.63
C GLN A 323 11.11 -20.93 -32.53
N ARG A 324 11.05 -20.60 -33.83
CA ARG A 324 12.17 -20.82 -34.75
C ARG A 324 13.44 -20.09 -34.31
N PHE A 325 13.31 -18.87 -33.79
CA PHE A 325 14.44 -18.11 -33.27
C PHE A 325 15.02 -18.72 -31.99
N GLU A 326 14.17 -19.17 -31.07
CA GLU A 326 14.60 -19.84 -29.82
C GLU A 326 15.32 -21.17 -30.12
N GLU A 327 14.77 -21.98 -31.06
CA GLU A 327 15.41 -23.22 -31.52
C GLU A 327 16.77 -22.95 -32.19
N GLU A 328 16.87 -21.89 -33.02
CA GLU A 328 18.14 -21.50 -33.63
C GLU A 328 19.16 -21.05 -32.58
N GLU A 329 18.76 -20.27 -31.57
CA GLU A 329 19.64 -19.84 -30.49
C GLU A 329 20.13 -21.02 -29.65
N GLU A 330 19.25 -21.97 -29.33
CA GLU A 330 19.59 -23.18 -28.60
C GLU A 330 20.57 -24.05 -29.40
N ALA A 331 20.32 -24.27 -30.69
CA ALA A 331 21.25 -24.96 -31.58
C ALA A 331 22.63 -24.28 -31.60
N ARG A 332 22.65 -22.95 -31.61
CA ARG A 332 23.88 -22.15 -31.56
C ARG A 332 24.60 -22.27 -30.22
N ARG A 333 23.86 -22.41 -29.12
CA ARG A 333 24.40 -22.62 -27.76
C ARG A 333 25.04 -24.00 -27.64
N VAL A 334 24.41 -25.04 -28.18
CA VAL A 334 24.94 -26.41 -28.19
C VAL A 334 26.21 -26.52 -29.06
N LEU A 335 26.24 -25.83 -30.20
CA LEU A 335 27.41 -25.82 -31.10
C LEU A 335 28.55 -24.91 -30.63
N ARG A 336 28.35 -24.08 -29.60
CA ARG A 336 29.39 -23.15 -29.13
C ARG A 336 30.52 -23.98 -28.51
N PRO A 337 31.72 -24.02 -29.13
CA PRO A 337 32.82 -24.78 -28.59
C PRO A 337 33.12 -24.26 -27.18
N ARG A 338 33.14 -25.17 -26.20
CA ARG A 338 33.55 -24.84 -24.83
C ARG A 338 34.95 -24.26 -24.91
N THR A 339 35.04 -22.93 -24.77
CA THR A 339 36.33 -22.26 -24.67
C THR A 339 37.03 -22.86 -23.47
N PRO A 340 38.24 -23.42 -23.64
CA PRO A 340 38.97 -24.00 -22.53
C PRO A 340 39.13 -22.91 -21.46
N THR A 341 38.61 -23.18 -20.27
CA THR A 341 38.78 -22.32 -19.11
C THR A 341 40.27 -22.14 -18.89
N PRO A 342 40.80 -20.90 -18.88
CA PRO A 342 42.19 -20.68 -18.59
C PRO A 342 42.44 -21.19 -17.17
N TYR A 343 43.19 -22.29 -17.08
CA TYR A 343 43.66 -22.84 -15.82
C TYR A 343 44.49 -21.73 -15.14
N LEU A 344 43.88 -21.06 -14.16
CA LEU A 344 44.59 -20.14 -13.30
C LEU A 344 45.58 -20.98 -12.50
N ALA A 345 46.84 -20.92 -12.93
CA ALA A 345 47.97 -21.45 -12.20
C ALA A 345 48.00 -20.76 -10.83
N VAL A 346 47.57 -21.48 -9.80
CA VAL A 346 47.72 -21.08 -8.41
C VAL A 346 49.22 -21.14 -8.11
N TYR A 347 49.87 -19.97 -8.12
CA TYR A 347 51.22 -19.82 -7.60
C TYR A 347 51.18 -20.00 -6.07
N ARG A 348 52.03 -20.90 -5.57
CA ARG A 348 52.27 -21.19 -4.15
C ARG A 348 53.18 -20.15 -3.52
#